data_AF-A0A550H1S8-F1
#
_entry.id   AF-A0A550H1S8-F1
#
_cell.length_a   1.000
_cell.length_b   1.000
_cell.length_c   1.000
_cell.angle_alpha   90.00
_cell.angle_beta   90.00
_cell.angle_gamma   90.00
#
_symmetry.space_group_name_H-M   'P 1'
#
loop_
_entity.id
_entity.type
_entity.pdbx_description
1 polymer ?
#
loop_
_entity_poly.entity_id
_entity_poly.type
_entity_poly.pdbx_seq_one_letter_code
_entity_poly.pdbx_strand_id
1 'polypeptide(L)'
;MIEKATLSKQKEKSEAKAVKFGFCKCTECENLKWIAHANKRKRLILVSKKAFEKEINNKANRGMGFFILIYAMMYAYLQILHPYSKAKTVEKKTNHYFKKAMQAVAKDGLKIIMNKVSV
;
A
#
# COMPACT_ATOMS: atom_id res chain seq x y z
N MET A 1 -37.55 23.59 -32.16
CA MET A 1 -37.50 23.67 -30.69
C MET A 1 -36.36 22.78 -30.21
N ILE A 2 -35.38 23.46 -29.64
CA ILE A 2 -34.09 22.97 -29.14
C ILE A 2 -34.36 22.32 -27.75
N GLU A 3 -33.39 21.57 -27.23
CA GLU A 3 -33.33 21.03 -25.86
C GLU A 3 -33.84 19.59 -25.66
N LYS A 4 -33.05 18.61 -26.14
CA LYS A 4 -32.90 17.33 -25.43
C LYS A 4 -31.52 16.67 -25.59
N ALA A 5 -30.53 17.42 -26.08
CA ALA A 5 -29.18 16.91 -26.36
C ALA A 5 -28.11 17.31 -25.33
N THR A 6 -28.49 17.93 -24.20
CA THR A 6 -27.52 18.65 -23.34
C THR A 6 -27.50 18.23 -21.88
N LEU A 7 -27.85 16.98 -21.53
CA LEU A 7 -27.84 16.54 -20.12
C LEU A 7 -27.15 15.20 -19.83
N SER A 8 -26.60 14.49 -20.82
CA SER A 8 -25.81 13.27 -20.55
C SER A 8 -24.28 13.49 -20.52
N LYS A 9 -23.78 14.70 -20.79
CA LYS A 9 -22.34 15.00 -20.92
C LYS A 9 -21.59 15.31 -19.62
N GLN A 10 -22.14 15.05 -18.43
CA GLN A 10 -21.47 15.40 -17.15
C GLN A 10 -21.35 14.26 -16.14
N LYS A 11 -21.30 13.00 -16.59
CA LYS A 11 -20.99 11.86 -15.71
C LYS A 11 -19.83 10.99 -16.19
N GLU A 12 -18.86 11.54 -16.91
CA GLU A 12 -17.50 10.99 -16.86
C GLU A 12 -16.78 11.56 -15.66
N LYS A 13 -17.15 11.10 -14.46
CA LYS A 13 -16.18 11.07 -13.36
C LYS A 13 -15.03 10.25 -13.90
N SER A 14 -13.89 10.90 -14.14
CA SER A 14 -12.64 10.23 -14.46
C SER A 14 -12.35 9.20 -13.37
N GLU A 15 -12.74 7.96 -13.60
CA GLU A 15 -12.41 6.86 -12.70
C GLU A 15 -10.90 6.79 -12.67
N ALA A 16 -10.30 7.30 -11.59
CA ALA A 16 -8.89 7.16 -11.34
C ALA A 16 -8.59 5.66 -11.37
N LYS A 17 -7.99 5.18 -12.47
CA LYS A 17 -7.72 3.75 -12.71
C LYS A 17 -7.23 3.10 -11.41
N ALA A 18 -7.91 2.04 -10.97
CA ALA A 18 -7.57 1.37 -9.72
C ALA A 18 -6.10 0.94 -9.71
N VAL A 19 -5.43 1.03 -8.56
CA VAL A 19 -4.09 0.47 -8.40
C VAL A 19 -4.21 -1.04 -8.28
N LYS A 20 -3.50 -1.76 -9.14
CA LYS A 20 -3.47 -3.22 -9.17
C LYS A 20 -2.31 -3.75 -8.32
N PHE A 21 -2.47 -4.96 -7.80
CA PHE A 21 -1.46 -5.66 -7.02
C PHE A 21 -1.12 -7.00 -7.68
N GLY A 22 0.13 -7.41 -7.58
CA GLY A 22 0.59 -8.70 -8.07
C GLY A 22 1.95 -9.09 -7.51
N PHE A 23 2.42 -10.27 -7.95
CA PHE A 23 3.73 -10.78 -7.56
C PHE A 23 4.74 -10.68 -8.70
N CYS A 24 5.97 -10.30 -8.39
CA CYS A 24 7.12 -10.40 -9.28
C CYS A 24 7.95 -11.65 -8.95
N LYS A 25 8.59 -12.22 -9.98
CA LYS A 25 9.66 -13.24 -9.86
C LYS A 25 11.04 -12.67 -10.19
N CYS A 26 11.17 -11.35 -10.32
CA CYS A 26 12.40 -10.70 -10.70
C CYS A 26 13.40 -10.67 -9.53
N THR A 27 14.64 -11.02 -9.82
CA THR A 27 15.78 -11.03 -8.88
C THR A 27 16.06 -9.64 -8.31
N GLU A 28 15.80 -8.58 -9.07
CA GLU A 28 15.92 -7.20 -8.57
C GLU A 28 15.01 -6.93 -7.38
N CYS A 29 13.81 -7.54 -7.29
CA CYS A 29 12.94 -7.37 -6.13
C CYS A 29 13.40 -8.11 -4.88
N GLU A 30 14.29 -9.10 -5.01
CA GLU A 30 14.88 -9.78 -3.86
C GLU A 30 15.90 -8.88 -3.16
N ASN A 31 16.54 -7.97 -3.90
CA ASN A 31 17.59 -7.08 -3.41
C ASN A 31 17.11 -5.63 -3.16
N LEU A 32 15.86 -5.30 -3.50
CA LEU A 32 15.30 -3.99 -3.19
C LEU A 32 15.15 -3.85 -1.67
N LYS A 33 15.64 -2.72 -1.15
CA LYS A 33 15.47 -2.26 0.24
C LYS A 33 14.01 -2.36 0.73
N TRP A 34 13.05 -2.38 -0.20
CA TRP A 34 11.62 -2.36 0.08
C TRP A 34 10.84 -3.57 -0.48
N ILE A 35 11.47 -4.61 -1.04
CA ILE A 35 10.82 -5.88 -1.43
C ILE A 35 9.69 -5.76 -2.51
N ALA A 36 9.30 -4.54 -2.87
CA ALA A 36 8.25 -4.21 -3.82
C ALA A 36 8.70 -3.08 -4.76
N HIS A 37 8.18 -3.06 -5.98
CA HIS A 37 8.32 -1.93 -6.89
C HIS A 37 6.99 -1.53 -7.53
N ALA A 38 6.93 -0.27 -7.96
CA ALA A 38 5.76 0.31 -8.61
C ALA A 38 5.98 0.50 -10.11
N ASN A 39 5.12 -0.10 -10.93
CA ASN A 39 4.97 0.29 -12.31
C ASN A 39 3.97 1.47 -12.39
N LYS A 40 4.51 2.69 -12.43
CA LYS A 40 3.73 3.95 -12.44
C LYS A 40 2.77 4.03 -13.63
N ARG A 41 3.20 3.61 -14.83
CA ARG A 41 2.38 3.66 -16.07
C ARG A 41 1.19 2.70 -16.02
N LYS A 42 1.43 1.47 -15.55
CA LYS A 42 0.39 0.44 -15.42
C LYS A 42 -0.39 0.51 -14.11
N ARG A 43 -0.02 1.43 -13.21
CA ARG A 43 -0.55 1.54 -11.83
C ARG A 43 -0.57 0.19 -11.13
N LEU A 44 0.55 -0.52 -11.20
CA LEU A 44 0.69 -1.89 -10.70
C LEU A 44 1.80 -1.93 -9.66
N ILE A 45 1.47 -2.43 -8.46
CA ILE A 45 2.43 -2.73 -7.41
C ILE A 45 2.79 -4.21 -7.51
N LEU A 46 4.08 -4.51 -7.64
CA LEU A 46 4.60 -5.85 -7.68
C LEU A 46 5.46 -6.12 -6.45
N VAL A 47 5.14 -7.18 -5.73
CA VAL A 47 5.90 -7.64 -4.56
C VAL A 47 6.69 -8.89 -4.93
N SER A 48 7.94 -9.03 -4.48
CA SER A 48 8.68 -10.29 -4.67
C SER A 48 7.94 -11.43 -4.00
N LYS A 49 7.56 -12.46 -4.78
CA LYS A 49 6.89 -13.65 -4.24
C LYS A 49 7.74 -14.34 -3.18
N LYS A 50 9.03 -14.52 -3.47
CA LYS A 50 9.97 -15.22 -2.58
C LYS A 50 10.22 -14.46 -1.29
N ALA A 51 10.36 -13.14 -1.37
CA ALA A 51 10.53 -12.32 -0.17
C ALA A 51 9.22 -12.20 0.63
N PHE A 52 8.07 -12.13 -0.03
CA PHE A 52 6.76 -12.23 0.63
C PHE A 52 6.63 -13.54 1.41
N GLU A 53 6.90 -14.67 0.76
CA GLU A 53 6.86 -15.99 1.39
C GLU A 53 7.89 -16.10 2.52
N LYS A 54 9.09 -15.55 2.35
CA LYS A 54 10.11 -15.53 3.41
C LYS A 54 9.63 -14.73 4.62
N GLU A 55 9.11 -13.52 4.43
CA GLU A 55 8.67 -12.66 5.53
C GLU A 55 7.42 -13.20 6.25
N ILE A 56 6.48 -13.82 5.53
CA ILE A 56 5.30 -14.46 6.12
C ILE A 56 5.67 -15.76 6.87
N ASN A 57 6.61 -16.54 6.33
CA ASN A 57 7.04 -17.80 6.94
C ASN A 57 8.17 -17.64 7.96
N ASN A 58 8.68 -16.42 8.19
CA ASN A 58 9.73 -16.16 9.14
C ASN A 58 9.21 -16.32 10.59
N LYS A 59 9.37 -17.53 11.14
CA LYS A 59 8.95 -17.88 12.50
C LYS A 59 9.68 -17.10 13.60
N ALA A 60 10.89 -16.59 13.33
CA ALA A 60 11.69 -15.86 14.32
C ALA A 60 11.16 -14.43 14.56
N ASN A 61 10.53 -13.82 13.55
CA ASN A 61 10.01 -12.45 13.60
C ASN A 61 8.50 -12.43 13.31
N ARG A 62 7.73 -13.31 13.96
CA ARG A 62 6.27 -13.43 13.80
C ARG A 62 5.60 -12.05 13.96
N GLY A 63 5.20 -11.45 12.84
CA GLY A 63 4.53 -10.16 12.77
C GLY A 63 5.37 -9.02 12.18
N MET A 64 6.69 -8.97 12.41
CA MET A 64 7.52 -7.86 11.92
C MET A 64 7.64 -7.87 10.39
N GLY A 65 7.77 -9.06 9.78
CA GLY A 65 7.79 -9.21 8.32
C GLY A 65 6.51 -8.73 7.63
N PHE A 66 5.35 -8.93 8.28
CA PHE A 66 4.07 -8.44 7.80
C PHE A 66 4.01 -6.90 7.80
N PHE A 67 4.53 -6.25 8.84
CA PHE A 67 4.59 -4.79 8.90
C PHE A 67 5.54 -4.19 7.87
N ILE A 68 6.67 -4.84 7.61
CA ILE A 68 7.61 -4.46 6.54
C ILE A 68 6.91 -4.52 5.17
N LEU A 69 6.14 -5.58 4.92
CA LEU A 69 5.34 -5.74 3.70
C LEU A 69 4.29 -4.64 3.53
N ILE A 70 3.54 -4.30 4.58
CA ILE A 70 2.57 -3.20 4.54
C ILE A 70 3.27 -1.89 4.22
N TYR A 71 4.39 -1.61 4.89
CA TYR A 71 5.17 -0.39 4.66
C TYR A 71 5.62 -0.30 3.19
N ALA A 72 6.18 -1.38 2.65
CA ALA A 72 6.62 -1.48 1.26
C ALA A 72 5.49 -1.21 0.26
N MET A 73 4.33 -1.83 0.47
CA MET A 73 3.16 -1.62 -0.38
C MET A 73 2.66 -0.18 -0.30
N MET A 74 2.63 0.43 0.89
CA MET A 74 2.25 1.83 1.06
C MET A 74 3.20 2.78 0.34
N TYR A 75 4.51 2.55 0.44
CA TYR A 75 5.52 3.33 -0.26
C TYR A 75 5.32 3.26 -1.78
N ALA A 76 5.16 2.04 -2.32
CA ALA A 76 4.91 1.82 -3.75
C ALA A 76 3.60 2.47 -4.21
N TYR A 77 2.54 2.40 -3.39
CA TYR A 77 1.26 3.04 -3.66
C TYR A 77 1.38 4.57 -3.76
N LEU A 78 2.09 5.18 -2.82
CA LEU A 78 2.33 6.63 -2.85
C LEU A 78 3.21 7.06 -4.03
N GLN A 79 4.15 6.22 -4.48
CA GLN A 79 4.90 6.47 -5.71
C GLN A 79 4.02 6.46 -6.97
N ILE A 80 2.95 5.65 -6.99
CA ILE A 80 1.98 5.63 -8.09
C ILE A 80 1.09 6.87 -8.07
N LEU A 81 0.63 7.28 -6.88
CA LEU A 81 -0.21 8.47 -6.73
C LEU A 81 0.55 9.79 -6.95
N HIS A 82 1.84 9.80 -6.64
CA HIS A 82 2.69 10.98 -6.75
C HIS A 82 3.94 10.69 -7.58
N PRO A 83 3.80 10.44 -8.90
CA PRO A 83 4.89 9.96 -9.74
C PRO A 83 6.06 10.94 -9.86
N TYR A 84 5.80 12.24 -9.69
CA TYR A 84 6.78 13.34 -9.76
C TYR A 84 7.36 13.74 -8.41
N SER A 85 6.88 13.16 -7.30
CA SER A 85 7.45 13.46 -5.99
C SER A 85 8.84 12.84 -5.83
N LYS A 86 9.75 13.59 -5.21
CA LYS A 86 11.08 13.09 -4.83
C LYS A 86 10.94 11.89 -3.86
N ALA A 87 11.85 10.93 -3.94
CA ALA A 87 11.82 9.72 -3.11
C ALA A 87 11.74 10.03 -1.61
N LYS A 88 12.51 11.02 -1.12
CA LYS A 88 12.47 11.49 0.28
C LYS A 88 11.08 12.00 0.70
N THR A 89 10.36 12.67 -0.20
CA THR A 89 9.01 13.17 0.08
C THR A 89 8.01 12.01 0.21
N VAL A 90 8.12 11.01 -0.67
CA VAL A 90 7.30 9.81 -0.60
C VAL A 90 7.57 9.03 0.68
N GLU A 91 8.84 8.89 1.05
CA GLU A 91 9.26 8.22 2.29
C GLU A 91 8.71 8.95 3.53
N LYS A 92 8.83 10.28 3.60
CA LYS A 92 8.26 11.08 4.70
C LYS A 92 6.75 10.89 4.82
N LYS A 93 6.02 10.89 3.70
CA LYS A 93 4.57 10.63 3.69
C LYS A 93 4.27 9.20 4.13
N THR A 94 5.02 8.22 3.65
CA THR A 94 4.86 6.81 4.03
C THR A 94 5.04 6.64 5.54
N ASN A 95 6.13 7.18 6.10
CA ASN A 95 6.40 7.16 7.54
C ASN A 95 5.26 7.80 8.35
N HIS A 96 4.76 8.96 7.90
CA HIS A 96 3.66 9.64 8.57
C HIS A 96 2.39 8.78 8.60
N TYR A 97 1.95 8.27 7.45
CA TYR A 97 0.74 7.45 7.38
C TYR A 97 0.89 6.10 8.07
N PHE A 98 2.04 5.45 7.92
CA PHE A 98 2.32 4.17 8.56
C PHE A 98 2.31 4.33 10.09
N LYS A 99 2.96 5.36 10.64
CA LYS A 99 2.92 5.63 12.09
C LYS A 99 1.49 5.87 12.58
N LYS A 100 0.68 6.63 11.84
CA LYS A 100 -0.73 6.87 12.19
C LYS A 100 -1.55 5.57 12.16
N ALA A 101 -1.36 4.73 11.16
CA ALA A 101 -2.02 3.43 11.07
C ALA A 101 -1.61 2.51 12.22
N MET A 102 -0.32 2.43 12.54
CA MET A 102 0.18 1.64 13.66
C MET A 102 -0.36 2.12 15.01
N GLN A 103 -0.49 3.43 15.21
CA GLN A 103 -1.11 3.99 16.41
C GLN A 103 -2.59 3.60 16.54
N ALA A 104 -3.34 3.58 15.43
CA ALA A 104 -4.74 3.13 15.44
C ALA A 104 -4.84 1.63 15.76
N VAL A 105 -4.04 0.80 15.07
CA VAL A 105 -3.98 -0.65 15.32
C VAL A 105 -3.60 -0.96 16.76
N ALA A 106 -2.63 -0.24 17.33
CA ALA A 106 -2.22 -0.42 18.72
C ALA A 106 -3.35 -0.04 19.70
N LYS A 107 -4.07 1.05 19.45
CA LYS A 107 -5.22 1.47 20.28
C LYS A 107 -6.34 0.44 20.25
N ASP A 108 -6.71 -0.03 19.05
CA ASP A 108 -7.78 -1.02 18.89
C ASP A 108 -7.37 -2.37 19.48
N GLY A 109 -6.11 -2.78 19.29
CA GLY A 109 -5.54 -3.96 19.91
C GLY A 109 -5.58 -3.90 21.43
N LEU A 110 -5.19 -2.76 22.03
CA LEU A 110 -5.27 -2.53 23.48
C LEU A 110 -6.71 -2.64 23.98
N LYS A 111 -7.67 -2.05 23.27
CA LYS A 111 -9.10 -2.10 23.63
C LYS A 111 -9.64 -3.53 23.63
N ILE A 112 -9.23 -4.35 22.66
CA ILE A 112 -9.61 -5.78 22.60
C ILE A 112 -9.01 -6.57 23.77
N ILE A 113 -7.76 -6.29 24.14
CA ILE A 113 -7.11 -6.95 25.29
C ILE A 113 -7.80 -6.54 26.59
N MET A 114 -8.05 -5.24 26.80
CA MET A 114 -8.73 -4.74 28.00
C MET A 114 -10.12 -5.37 28.15
N ASN A 115 -10.90 -5.46 27.07
CA ASN A 115 -12.21 -6.12 27.11
C ASN A 115 -12.16 -7.62 27.41
N LYS A 116 -11.04 -8.30 27.16
CA LYS A 116 -10.84 -9.72 27.51
C LYS A 116 -10.35 -9.93 28.95
N VAL A 117 -9.69 -8.93 29.54
CA VAL A 117 -9.15 -8.99 30.91
C VAL A 117 -10.18 -8.52 31.94
N SER A 118 -11.20 -7.76 31.54
CA SER A 118 -12.30 -7.33 32.40
C SER A 118 -13.45 -8.35 32.53
N VAL A 119 -13.21 -9.63 32.25
CA VAL A 119 -14.16 -10.75 32.45
C VAL A 119 -13.65 -11.64 33.58
#